data_AF-A0A381YXN3-F1
#
_entry.id   AF-A0A381YXN3-F1
#
_cell.length_a   1.000
_cell.length_b   1.000
_cell.length_c   1.000
_cell.angle_alpha   90.00
_cell.angle_beta   90.00
_cell.angle_gamma   90.00
#
_symmetry.space_group_name_H-M   'P 1'
#
loop_
_entity.id
_entity.type
_entity.pdbx_description
1 polymer ?
#
loop_
_entity_poly.entity_id
_entity_poly.type
_entity_poly.pdbx_seq_one_letter_code
_entity_poly.pdbx_strand_id
1 'polypeptide(L)'
;SGSGAAVAAGLCMGSLGSDTGGSIRGPAAFCGIVGLKPTYGRVSRSGVIPLSSSLDHCGPMTWTVEDCAHILNVISGYDPQDPTSSREPVPNYRDALREDISDVVIGIPTDYFYDVNSGVETETLELVKKAIADLENLGAKIEEVKIPFIEYSQISNIVMLMTEAFTYHLPNLRTQPQNYGKAFLDRVYLGGVFSGTDYAQASRIRGLITKSFSEVMNKVDLIAGPTWAKAPGKFGQYDKLSMAKTPNFTSPFNQTGMPAISVPCGFNREGLPIGLQLAGKPFHETTVLRVAYAYQQYARLHQTRPTLE
;
A
#
# COMPACT_ATOMS: atom_id res chain seq x y z
N SER A 1 0.81 -11.60 5.35
CA SER A 1 2.16 -12.11 5.67
C SER A 1 2.48 -13.36 4.87
N GLY A 2 1.72 -14.45 5.02
CA GLY A 2 1.97 -15.73 4.31
C GLY A 2 2.11 -15.59 2.80
N SER A 3 1.22 -14.84 2.15
CA SER A 3 1.27 -14.58 0.69
C SER A 3 2.62 -13.96 0.25
N GLY A 4 3.11 -12.94 0.96
CA GLY A 4 4.39 -12.31 0.64
C GLY A 4 5.58 -13.23 0.88
N ALA A 5 5.58 -13.96 2.00
CA ALA A 5 6.63 -14.94 2.31
C ALA A 5 6.68 -16.08 1.29
N ALA A 6 5.51 -16.59 0.85
CA ALA A 6 5.43 -17.68 -0.13
C ALA A 6 6.03 -17.30 -1.49
N VAL A 7 5.76 -16.09 -1.98
CA VAL A 7 6.36 -15.57 -3.23
C VAL A 7 7.86 -15.36 -3.06
N ALA A 8 8.28 -14.74 -1.95
CA ALA A 8 9.70 -14.46 -1.70
C ALA A 8 10.54 -15.75 -1.61
N ALA A 9 9.97 -16.78 -0.98
CA ALA A 9 10.59 -18.10 -0.85
C ALA A 9 10.47 -18.98 -2.12
N GLY A 10 9.84 -18.49 -3.19
CA GLY A 10 9.66 -19.27 -4.43
C GLY A 10 8.69 -20.45 -4.31
N LEU A 11 7.80 -20.44 -3.32
CA LEU A 11 6.77 -21.48 -3.14
C LEU A 11 5.61 -21.34 -4.13
N CYS A 12 5.42 -20.13 -4.66
CA CYS A 12 4.47 -19.85 -5.74
C CYS A 12 4.96 -18.71 -6.63
N MET A 13 4.46 -18.65 -7.86
CA MET A 13 4.79 -17.59 -8.84
C MET A 13 4.18 -16.23 -8.48
N GLY A 14 3.04 -16.27 -7.79
CA GLY A 14 2.31 -15.10 -7.34
C GLY A 14 1.26 -15.49 -6.32
N SER A 15 0.73 -14.50 -5.62
CA SER A 15 -0.29 -14.69 -4.61
C SER A 15 -1.25 -13.51 -4.60
N LEU A 16 -2.42 -13.71 -4.00
CA LEU A 16 -3.37 -12.64 -3.72
C LEU A 16 -3.29 -12.24 -2.25
N GLY A 17 -3.60 -10.98 -1.97
CA GLY A 17 -3.82 -10.47 -0.64
C GLY A 17 -4.95 -9.44 -0.60
N SER A 18 -5.25 -8.97 0.60
CA SER A 18 -6.08 -7.80 0.84
C SER A 18 -5.24 -6.67 1.43
N ASP A 19 -5.62 -5.42 1.15
CA ASP A 19 -4.94 -4.22 1.62
C ASP A 19 -5.97 -3.18 2.10
N THR A 20 -6.06 -3.04 3.42
CA THR A 20 -6.96 -2.10 4.11
C THR A 20 -6.21 -0.90 4.71
N GLY A 21 -4.92 -1.07 4.95
CA GLY A 21 -4.01 -0.06 5.51
C GLY A 21 -2.55 -0.42 5.25
N GLY A 22 -2.26 -1.04 4.11
CA GLY A 22 -0.94 -1.50 3.69
C GLY A 22 -0.74 -3.01 3.66
N SER A 23 -1.78 -3.83 3.77
CA SER A 23 -1.63 -5.28 3.99
C SER A 23 -1.18 -6.11 2.75
N ILE A 24 -1.10 -5.50 1.56
CA ILE A 24 -0.36 -6.03 0.40
C ILE A 24 1.03 -5.41 0.35
N ARG A 25 1.10 -4.07 0.39
CA ARG A 25 2.33 -3.30 0.18
C ARG A 25 3.37 -3.49 1.29
N GLY A 26 2.94 -3.52 2.55
CA GLY A 26 3.81 -3.73 3.71
C GLY A 26 4.52 -5.08 3.67
N PRO A 27 3.81 -6.22 3.57
CA PRO A 27 4.43 -7.52 3.37
C PRO A 27 5.30 -7.59 2.12
N ALA A 28 4.93 -6.94 1.03
CA ALA A 28 5.76 -6.89 -0.17
C ALA A 28 7.10 -6.19 0.07
N ALA A 29 7.07 -5.01 0.71
CA ALA A 29 8.28 -4.29 1.12
C ALA A 29 9.14 -5.13 2.07
N PHE A 30 8.52 -5.78 3.05
CA PHE A 30 9.24 -6.59 4.05
C PHE A 30 9.83 -7.89 3.52
N CYS A 31 9.28 -8.41 2.43
CA CYS A 31 9.76 -9.64 1.80
C CYS A 31 10.61 -9.38 0.56
N GLY A 32 10.82 -8.11 0.17
CA GLY A 32 11.61 -7.76 -1.02
C GLY A 32 10.96 -8.22 -2.32
N ILE A 33 9.64 -8.14 -2.40
CA ILE A 33 8.85 -8.52 -3.58
C ILE A 33 7.96 -7.35 -4.05
N VAL A 34 7.23 -7.57 -5.14
CA VAL A 34 6.27 -6.60 -5.67
C VAL A 34 4.89 -6.82 -5.06
N GLY A 35 4.20 -5.75 -4.68
CA GLY A 35 2.81 -5.82 -4.19
C GLY A 35 1.99 -4.64 -4.65
N LEU A 36 0.89 -4.89 -5.36
CA LEU A 36 0.02 -3.85 -5.90
C LEU A 36 -1.34 -3.85 -5.22
N LYS A 37 -1.70 -2.71 -4.65
CA LYS A 37 -3.08 -2.38 -4.27
C LYS A 37 -3.71 -1.59 -5.43
N PRO A 38 -4.71 -2.13 -6.13
CA PRO A 38 -5.34 -1.42 -7.24
C PRO A 38 -6.26 -0.31 -6.72
N THR A 39 -6.94 0.39 -7.64
CA THR A 39 -7.97 1.36 -7.30
C THR A 39 -9.11 0.68 -6.53
N TYR A 40 -9.73 1.39 -5.59
CA TYR A 40 -10.93 0.89 -4.91
C TYR A 40 -12.00 0.51 -5.94
N GLY A 41 -12.53 -0.71 -5.83
CA GLY A 41 -13.51 -1.26 -6.76
C GLY A 41 -12.95 -1.82 -8.09
N ARG A 42 -11.64 -1.73 -8.36
CA ARG A 42 -11.05 -2.33 -9.58
C ARG A 42 -11.05 -3.86 -9.55
N VAL A 43 -10.84 -4.45 -8.38
CA VAL A 43 -10.90 -5.89 -8.12
C VAL A 43 -12.05 -6.15 -7.15
N SER A 44 -12.94 -7.08 -7.51
CA SER A 44 -14.08 -7.47 -6.68
C SER A 44 -13.64 -8.00 -5.32
N ARG A 45 -14.45 -7.72 -4.31
CA ARG A 45 -14.30 -8.22 -2.94
C ARG A 45 -15.38 -9.25 -2.60
N SER A 46 -16.18 -9.68 -3.57
CA SER A 46 -17.12 -10.77 -3.40
C SER A 46 -16.39 -12.03 -2.92
N GLY A 47 -16.88 -12.64 -1.84
CA GLY A 47 -16.24 -13.80 -1.20
C GLY A 47 -15.06 -13.49 -0.28
N VAL A 48 -14.66 -12.23 -0.13
CA VAL A 48 -13.60 -11.82 0.80
C VAL A 48 -14.21 -11.44 2.15
N ILE A 49 -13.67 -12.00 3.23
CA ILE A 49 -14.07 -11.60 4.59
C ILE A 49 -13.63 -10.15 4.82
N PRO A 50 -14.55 -9.20 5.07
CA PRO A 50 -14.21 -7.80 5.21
C PRO A 50 -13.47 -7.53 6.52
N LEU A 51 -12.52 -6.61 6.46
CA LEU A 51 -11.97 -5.94 7.64
C LEU A 51 -12.55 -4.53 7.75
N SER A 52 -12.62 -3.79 6.64
CA SER A 52 -13.25 -2.48 6.55
C SER A 52 -13.79 -2.29 5.14
N SER A 53 -15.11 -2.38 5.00
CA SER A 53 -15.79 -2.29 3.70
C SER A 53 -15.48 -1.01 2.94
N SER A 54 -15.13 0.08 3.62
CA SER A 54 -14.81 1.36 2.96
C SER A 54 -13.32 1.55 2.60
N LEU A 55 -12.45 0.62 3.01
CA LEU A 55 -10.98 0.69 2.86
C LEU A 55 -10.35 -0.57 2.25
N ASP A 56 -11.04 -1.72 2.28
CA ASP A 56 -10.54 -2.99 1.78
C ASP A 56 -10.34 -2.96 0.26
N HIS A 57 -9.20 -3.47 -0.18
CA HIS A 57 -8.86 -3.75 -1.57
C HIS A 57 -8.33 -5.17 -1.68
N CYS A 58 -8.44 -5.78 -2.85
CA CYS A 58 -7.76 -7.03 -3.20
C CYS A 58 -6.73 -6.77 -4.30
N GLY A 59 -5.62 -7.49 -4.29
CA GLY A 59 -4.57 -7.29 -5.28
C GLY A 59 -3.44 -8.32 -5.22
N PRO A 60 -2.55 -8.32 -6.23
CA PRO A 60 -1.48 -9.29 -6.36
C PRO A 60 -0.22 -8.93 -5.54
N MET A 61 0.47 -9.98 -5.11
CA MET A 61 1.89 -9.94 -4.70
C MET A 61 2.67 -10.93 -5.57
N THR A 62 3.78 -10.49 -6.13
CA THR A 62 4.53 -11.23 -7.17
C THR A 62 6.02 -10.98 -7.08
N TRP A 63 6.81 -11.82 -7.73
CA TRP A 63 8.27 -11.64 -7.79
C TRP A 63 8.65 -10.43 -8.65
N THR A 64 7.95 -10.24 -9.78
CA THR A 64 8.20 -9.15 -10.72
C THR A 64 6.98 -8.25 -10.95
N VAL A 65 7.21 -7.03 -11.43
CA VAL A 65 6.16 -6.10 -11.88
C VAL A 65 5.41 -6.66 -13.10
N GLU A 66 6.08 -7.39 -13.97
CA GLU A 66 5.45 -8.07 -15.11
C GLU A 66 4.41 -9.11 -14.65
N ASP A 67 4.80 -10.00 -13.73
CA ASP A 67 3.87 -10.97 -13.13
C ASP A 67 2.70 -10.25 -12.45
N CYS A 68 2.96 -9.11 -11.81
CA CYS A 68 1.96 -8.27 -11.16
C CYS A 68 0.90 -7.79 -12.17
N ALA A 69 1.35 -7.27 -13.32
CA ALA A 69 0.48 -6.82 -14.40
C ALA A 69 -0.33 -7.97 -15.00
N HIS A 70 0.27 -9.15 -15.15
CA HIS A 70 -0.42 -10.35 -15.64
C HIS A 70 -1.55 -10.81 -14.71
N ILE A 71 -1.29 -10.90 -13.40
CA ILE A 71 -2.31 -11.28 -12.44
C ILE A 71 -3.40 -10.20 -12.37
N LEU A 72 -3.02 -8.92 -12.31
CA LEU A 72 -3.98 -7.81 -12.25
C LEU A 72 -4.93 -7.82 -13.45
N ASN A 73 -4.44 -8.14 -14.65
CA ASN A 73 -5.24 -8.30 -15.86
C ASN A 73 -6.35 -9.33 -15.72
N VAL A 74 -6.10 -10.41 -14.98
CA VAL A 74 -7.05 -11.52 -14.82
C VAL A 74 -8.08 -11.21 -13.74
N ILE A 75 -7.66 -10.61 -12.63
CA ILE A 75 -8.53 -10.42 -11.45
C ILE A 75 -9.33 -9.13 -11.46
N SER A 76 -9.00 -8.18 -12.36
CA SER A 76 -9.69 -6.89 -12.46
C SER A 76 -10.96 -7.00 -13.29
N GLY A 77 -12.01 -6.29 -12.89
CA GLY A 77 -13.26 -6.23 -13.65
C GLY A 77 -14.48 -5.95 -12.80
N TYR A 78 -15.56 -5.57 -13.48
CA TYR A 78 -16.86 -5.41 -12.87
C TYR A 78 -17.41 -6.76 -12.40
N ASP A 79 -17.87 -6.84 -11.17
CA ASP A 79 -18.57 -7.99 -10.60
C ASP A 79 -19.94 -7.53 -10.05
N PRO A 80 -21.07 -8.03 -10.59
CA PRO A 80 -22.39 -7.67 -10.10
C PRO A 80 -22.69 -8.16 -8.66
N GLN A 81 -21.90 -9.10 -8.12
CA GLN A 81 -22.04 -9.57 -6.73
C GLN A 81 -21.38 -8.64 -5.71
N ASP A 82 -20.50 -7.74 -6.15
CA ASP A 82 -19.88 -6.72 -5.30
C ASP A 82 -20.50 -5.34 -5.64
N PRO A 83 -21.35 -4.77 -4.76
CA PRO A 83 -22.00 -3.48 -5.01
C PRO A 83 -21.01 -2.29 -5.08
N THR A 84 -19.75 -2.51 -4.71
CA THR A 84 -18.69 -1.50 -4.78
C THR A 84 -17.73 -1.70 -5.96
N SER A 85 -17.93 -2.76 -6.75
CA SER A 85 -17.15 -3.01 -7.94
C SER A 85 -17.40 -1.94 -9.00
N SER A 86 -16.30 -1.41 -9.54
CA SER A 86 -16.32 -0.34 -10.53
C SER A 86 -16.71 -0.88 -11.91
N ARG A 87 -17.44 -0.06 -12.66
CA ARG A 87 -17.75 -0.31 -14.08
C ARG A 87 -16.74 0.31 -15.04
N GLU A 88 -15.71 0.98 -14.52
CA GLU A 88 -14.63 1.53 -15.34
C GLU A 88 -13.97 0.41 -16.17
N PRO A 89 -13.77 0.58 -17.49
CA PRO A 89 -13.12 -0.41 -18.32
C PRO A 89 -11.77 -0.85 -17.76
N VAL A 90 -11.44 -2.13 -17.92
CA VAL A 90 -10.13 -2.68 -17.54
C VAL A 90 -9.22 -2.57 -18.76
N PRO A 91 -8.13 -1.80 -18.71
CA PRO A 91 -7.15 -1.78 -19.79
C PRO A 91 -6.34 -3.07 -19.75
N ASN A 92 -5.66 -3.38 -20.85
CA ASN A 92 -4.65 -4.43 -20.85
C ASN A 92 -3.37 -3.92 -20.16
N TYR A 93 -3.18 -4.30 -18.90
CA TYR A 93 -2.05 -3.88 -18.06
C TYR A 93 -0.68 -4.32 -18.60
N ARG A 94 -0.61 -5.30 -19.50
CA ARG A 94 0.65 -5.70 -20.15
C ARG A 94 1.19 -4.61 -21.06
N ASP A 95 0.32 -3.76 -21.60
CA ASP A 95 0.71 -2.65 -22.49
C ASP A 95 1.45 -1.54 -21.70
N ALA A 96 1.40 -1.58 -20.37
CA ALA A 96 2.16 -0.69 -19.49
C ALA A 96 3.63 -1.10 -19.31
N LEU A 97 4.03 -2.31 -19.69
CA LEU A 97 5.38 -2.86 -19.48
C LEU A 97 6.39 -2.26 -20.46
N ARG A 98 6.70 -0.98 -20.28
CA ARG A 98 7.65 -0.19 -21.08
C ARG A 98 8.58 0.63 -20.19
N GLU A 99 9.82 0.83 -20.63
CA GLU A 99 10.86 1.47 -19.82
C GLU A 99 10.88 3.00 -19.92
N ASP A 100 10.36 3.57 -21.01
CA ASP A 100 10.32 5.03 -21.17
C ASP A 100 9.35 5.67 -20.16
N ILE A 101 9.87 6.58 -19.35
CA ILE A 101 9.15 7.36 -18.32
C ILE A 101 9.41 8.88 -18.44
N SER A 102 9.93 9.33 -19.59
CA SER A 102 10.36 10.72 -19.79
C SER A 102 9.23 11.77 -19.76
N ASP A 103 7.99 11.37 -20.04
CA ASP A 103 6.76 12.18 -19.94
C ASP A 103 6.13 12.17 -18.54
N VAL A 104 6.66 11.41 -17.58
CA VAL A 104 6.03 11.26 -16.26
C VAL A 104 6.51 12.32 -15.26
N VAL A 105 5.58 12.89 -14.51
CA VAL A 105 5.89 13.75 -13.35
C VAL A 105 5.60 13.01 -12.03
N ILE A 106 6.58 12.92 -11.15
CA ILE A 106 6.52 12.24 -9.85
C ILE A 106 6.58 13.27 -8.73
N GLY A 107 5.51 13.35 -7.94
CA GLY A 107 5.41 14.19 -6.76
C GLY A 107 6.03 13.56 -5.52
N ILE A 108 6.83 14.32 -4.76
CA ILE A 108 7.46 13.90 -3.51
C ILE A 108 6.91 14.74 -2.33
N PRO A 109 6.09 14.15 -1.45
CA PRO A 109 5.65 14.74 -0.19
C PRO A 109 6.79 14.84 0.84
N THR A 110 7.73 15.75 0.62
CA THR A 110 8.96 15.89 1.43
C THR A 110 8.66 16.06 2.92
N ASP A 111 7.74 16.96 3.26
CA ASP A 111 7.30 17.24 4.65
C ASP A 111 6.67 16.03 5.36
N TYR A 112 6.16 15.04 4.62
CA TYR A 112 5.44 13.91 5.20
C TYR A 112 6.30 12.64 5.28
N PHE A 113 7.02 12.33 4.20
CA PHE A 113 7.80 11.09 4.11
C PHE A 113 9.21 11.21 4.70
N TYR A 114 9.78 12.42 4.73
CA TYR A 114 11.19 12.63 5.09
C TYR A 114 11.38 13.51 6.33
N ASP A 115 10.30 13.79 7.09
CA ASP A 115 10.42 14.45 8.38
C ASP A 115 11.17 13.54 9.36
N VAL A 116 12.31 14.02 9.87
CA VAL A 116 13.13 13.30 10.86
C VAL A 116 12.37 12.98 12.15
N ASN A 117 11.32 13.75 12.47
CA ASN A 117 10.49 13.53 13.65
C ASN A 117 9.40 12.46 13.41
N SER A 118 9.18 12.06 12.16
CA SER A 118 8.18 11.04 11.83
C SER A 118 8.57 9.64 12.31
N GLY A 119 9.85 9.39 12.64
CA GLY A 119 10.30 8.09 13.13
C GLY A 119 10.63 7.07 12.03
N VAL A 120 10.87 7.54 10.80
CA VAL A 120 11.43 6.74 9.70
C VAL A 120 12.92 6.53 9.91
N GLU A 121 13.38 5.31 9.61
CA GLU A 121 14.80 4.98 9.64
C GLU A 121 15.59 5.74 8.58
N THR A 122 16.72 6.34 8.98
CA THR A 122 17.61 7.09 8.09
C THR A 122 17.99 6.29 6.84
N GLU A 123 18.36 5.01 7.02
CA GLU A 123 18.74 4.13 5.92
C GLU A 123 17.56 3.84 4.96
N THR A 124 16.34 3.76 5.49
CA THR A 124 15.12 3.68 4.65
C THR A 124 14.99 4.94 3.79
N LEU A 125 15.15 6.13 4.38
CA LEU A 125 15.08 7.39 3.65
C LEU A 125 16.18 7.52 2.59
N GLU A 126 17.41 7.10 2.90
CA GLU A 126 18.56 7.12 1.99
C GLU A 126 18.31 6.24 0.76
N LEU A 127 17.86 5.01 0.97
CA LEU A 127 17.57 4.06 -0.13
C LEU A 127 16.40 4.53 -1.00
N VAL A 128 15.35 5.10 -0.39
CA VAL A 128 14.21 5.64 -1.14
C VAL A 128 14.62 6.90 -1.93
N LYS A 129 15.42 7.80 -1.33
CA LYS A 129 15.96 8.98 -2.05
C LYS A 129 16.81 8.56 -3.24
N LYS A 130 17.66 7.53 -3.07
CA LYS A 130 18.43 6.95 -4.17
C LYS A 130 17.50 6.43 -5.27
N ALA A 131 16.44 5.70 -4.91
CA ALA A 131 15.49 5.17 -5.89
C ALA A 131 14.73 6.26 -6.66
N ILE A 132 14.41 7.39 -6.01
CA ILE A 132 13.83 8.57 -6.68
C ILE A 132 14.84 9.21 -7.63
N ALA A 133 16.11 9.34 -7.23
CA ALA A 133 17.16 9.83 -8.12
C ALA A 133 17.39 8.89 -9.32
N ASP A 134 17.29 7.57 -9.12
CA ASP A 134 17.35 6.59 -10.20
C ASP A 134 16.17 6.77 -11.19
N LEU A 135 14.97 7.07 -10.70
CA LEU A 135 13.80 7.41 -11.54
C LEU A 135 13.99 8.71 -12.33
N GLU A 136 14.60 9.73 -11.71
CA GLU A 136 14.96 10.98 -12.39
C GLU A 136 16.00 10.73 -13.49
N ASN A 137 17.02 9.89 -13.24
CA ASN A 137 18.02 9.49 -14.24
C ASN A 137 17.42 8.71 -15.42
N LEU A 138 16.30 8.00 -15.19
CA LEU A 138 15.50 7.33 -16.24
C LEU A 138 14.62 8.30 -17.04
N GLY A 139 14.58 9.58 -16.67
CA GLY A 139 13.91 10.66 -17.41
C GLY A 139 12.64 11.20 -16.76
N ALA A 140 12.18 10.63 -15.63
CA ALA A 140 11.02 11.17 -14.93
C ALA A 140 11.33 12.56 -14.36
N LYS A 141 10.34 13.45 -14.34
CA LYS A 141 10.43 14.76 -13.69
C LYS A 141 10.04 14.64 -12.23
N ILE A 142 10.82 15.21 -11.33
CA ILE A 142 10.53 15.19 -9.89
C ILE A 142 9.99 16.56 -9.46
N GLU A 143 8.87 16.56 -8.76
CA GLU A 143 8.29 17.77 -8.15
C GLU A 143 8.09 17.57 -6.65
N GLU A 144 8.57 18.51 -5.84
CA GLU A 144 8.18 18.53 -4.43
C GLU A 144 6.73 19.00 -4.31
N VAL A 145 5.93 18.27 -3.51
CA VAL A 145 4.51 18.57 -3.34
C VAL A 145 4.15 18.61 -1.87
N LYS A 146 3.17 19.46 -1.55
CA LYS A 146 2.54 19.50 -0.23
C LYS A 146 1.14 18.95 -0.31
N ILE A 147 0.83 17.98 0.53
CA ILE A 147 -0.51 17.38 0.63
C ILE A 147 -1.11 17.79 1.97
N PRO A 148 -1.97 18.82 2.02
CA PRO A 148 -2.61 19.22 3.27
C PRO A 148 -3.35 18.07 3.95
N PHE A 149 -3.35 18.08 5.29
CA PHE A 149 -4.05 17.12 6.16
C PHE A 149 -3.59 15.67 6.09
N ILE A 150 -2.55 15.35 5.31
CA ILE A 150 -2.04 13.98 5.16
C ILE A 150 -1.55 13.39 6.49
N GLU A 151 -1.08 14.23 7.42
CA GLU A 151 -0.66 13.85 8.76
C GLU A 151 -1.79 13.19 9.58
N TYR A 152 -3.04 13.52 9.29
CA TYR A 152 -4.21 12.92 9.94
C TYR A 152 -4.66 11.60 9.29
N SER A 153 -4.03 11.18 8.20
CA SER A 153 -4.43 9.97 7.47
C SER A 153 -4.38 8.73 8.35
N GLN A 154 -3.31 8.56 9.12
CA GLN A 154 -3.14 7.38 9.96
C GLN A 154 -4.23 7.26 11.02
N ILE A 155 -4.49 8.32 11.78
CA ILE A 155 -5.48 8.27 12.86
C ILE A 155 -6.90 8.10 12.32
N SER A 156 -7.25 8.83 11.26
CA SER A 156 -8.57 8.69 10.63
C SER A 156 -8.76 7.30 10.02
N ASN A 157 -7.72 6.71 9.42
CA ASN A 157 -7.76 5.34 8.90
C ASN A 157 -7.96 4.33 10.04
N ILE A 158 -7.27 4.48 11.18
CA ILE A 158 -7.44 3.58 12.33
C ILE A 158 -8.86 3.64 12.89
N VAL A 159 -9.42 4.84 13.05
CA VAL A 159 -10.80 5.01 13.52
C VAL A 159 -11.77 4.30 12.58
N MET A 160 -11.71 4.59 11.28
CA MET A 160 -12.61 3.97 10.30
C MET A 160 -12.45 2.44 10.25
N LEU A 161 -11.21 1.97 10.13
CA LEU A 161 -10.89 0.55 9.98
C LEU A 161 -11.34 -0.25 11.21
N MET A 162 -11.00 0.21 12.43
CA MET A 162 -11.34 -0.52 13.63
C MET A 162 -12.83 -0.45 13.95
N THR A 163 -13.51 0.68 13.72
CA THR A 163 -14.97 0.78 13.88
C THR A 163 -15.70 -0.19 12.94
N GLU A 164 -15.31 -0.25 11.67
CA GLU A 164 -15.93 -1.16 10.70
C GLU A 164 -15.62 -2.63 11.03
N ALA A 165 -14.37 -2.96 11.38
CA ALA A 165 -13.98 -4.30 11.78
C ALA A 165 -14.76 -4.77 13.01
N PHE A 166 -14.85 -3.92 14.04
CA PHE A 166 -15.62 -4.23 15.25
C PHE A 166 -17.09 -4.47 14.92
N THR A 167 -17.68 -3.62 14.07
CA THR A 167 -19.08 -3.74 13.64
C THR A 167 -19.34 -5.08 12.95
N TYR A 168 -18.48 -5.48 12.02
CA TYR A 168 -18.60 -6.76 11.32
C TYR A 168 -18.43 -7.96 12.25
N HIS A 169 -17.44 -7.91 13.14
CA HIS A 169 -17.12 -9.03 14.04
C HIS A 169 -17.95 -9.09 15.33
N LEU A 170 -18.75 -8.06 15.64
CA LEU A 170 -19.48 -7.91 16.91
C LEU A 170 -20.28 -9.16 17.33
N PRO A 171 -21.04 -9.85 16.45
CA PRO A 171 -21.76 -11.06 16.84
C PRO A 171 -20.81 -12.13 17.41
N ASN A 172 -19.72 -12.42 16.71
CA ASN A 172 -18.73 -13.42 17.11
C ASN A 172 -17.91 -12.96 18.32
N LEU A 173 -17.62 -11.66 18.46
CA LEU A 173 -16.95 -11.13 19.65
C LEU A 173 -17.80 -11.30 20.92
N ARG A 174 -19.14 -11.26 20.79
CA ARG A 174 -20.06 -11.50 21.92
C ARG A 174 -20.19 -12.97 22.30
N THR A 175 -20.24 -13.87 21.31
CA THR A 175 -20.57 -15.28 21.57
C THR A 175 -19.37 -16.22 21.56
N GLN A 176 -18.31 -15.89 20.82
CA GLN A 176 -17.16 -16.77 20.58
C GLN A 176 -15.81 -16.00 20.56
N PRO A 177 -15.52 -15.10 21.50
CA PRO A 177 -14.28 -14.32 21.49
C PRO A 177 -13.02 -15.19 21.58
N GLN A 178 -13.10 -16.37 22.19
CA GLN A 178 -12.01 -17.33 22.31
C GLN A 178 -11.47 -17.86 20.96
N ASN A 179 -12.24 -17.72 19.88
CA ASN A 179 -11.82 -18.15 18.54
C ASN A 179 -10.88 -17.14 17.86
N TYR A 180 -10.69 -15.96 18.45
CA TYR A 180 -9.82 -14.93 17.89
C TYR A 180 -8.45 -14.92 18.58
N GLY A 181 -7.41 -14.69 17.77
CA GLY A 181 -6.06 -14.46 18.29
C GLY A 181 -5.98 -13.17 19.12
N LYS A 182 -5.17 -13.20 20.19
CA LYS A 182 -5.02 -12.08 21.13
C LYS A 182 -4.65 -10.75 20.43
N ALA A 183 -3.75 -10.79 19.44
CA ALA A 183 -3.32 -9.58 18.75
C ALA A 183 -4.46 -8.89 17.98
N PHE A 184 -5.40 -9.66 17.45
CA PHE A 184 -6.60 -9.11 16.82
C PHE A 184 -7.56 -8.55 17.88
N LEU A 185 -7.82 -9.31 18.95
CA LEU A 185 -8.68 -8.87 20.07
C LEU A 185 -8.21 -7.54 20.67
N ASP A 186 -6.90 -7.41 20.95
CA ASP A 186 -6.29 -6.19 21.51
C ASP A 186 -6.55 -4.95 20.63
N ARG A 187 -6.78 -5.12 19.31
CA ARG A 187 -7.01 -4.02 18.36
C ARG A 187 -8.50 -3.80 18.08
N VAL A 188 -9.24 -4.87 17.77
CA VAL A 188 -10.63 -4.77 17.31
C VAL A 188 -11.54 -4.18 18.39
N TYR A 189 -11.27 -4.44 19.68
CA TYR A 189 -12.05 -3.84 20.76
C TYR A 189 -11.96 -2.31 20.82
N LEU A 190 -10.89 -1.71 20.32
CA LEU A 190 -10.79 -0.25 20.19
C LEU A 190 -11.90 0.31 19.30
N GLY A 191 -12.31 -0.44 18.27
CA GLY A 191 -13.42 -0.08 17.39
C GLY A 191 -14.76 0.05 18.11
N GLY A 192 -14.94 -0.67 19.23
CA GLY A 192 -16.14 -0.56 20.08
C GLY A 192 -16.12 0.63 21.04
N VAL A 193 -14.99 1.31 21.17
CA VAL A 193 -14.83 2.53 21.99
C VAL A 193 -15.07 3.79 21.17
N PHE A 194 -14.75 3.77 19.87
CA PHE A 194 -15.01 4.90 18.98
C PHE A 194 -16.52 5.14 18.81
N SER A 195 -16.92 6.38 19.01
CA SER A 195 -18.30 6.83 18.84
C SER A 195 -18.64 7.10 17.38
N GLY A 196 -19.94 7.25 17.07
CA GLY A 196 -20.38 7.75 15.78
C GLY A 196 -19.82 9.13 15.45
N THR A 197 -19.54 9.96 16.46
CA THR A 197 -18.89 11.26 16.30
C THR A 197 -17.45 11.11 15.81
N ASP A 198 -16.69 10.17 16.38
CA ASP A 198 -15.31 9.89 15.96
C ASP A 198 -15.26 9.39 14.52
N TYR A 199 -16.16 8.47 14.16
CA TYR A 199 -16.27 7.98 12.79
C TYR A 199 -16.66 9.09 11.79
N ALA A 200 -17.58 9.98 12.18
CA ALA A 200 -17.97 11.13 11.36
C ALA A 200 -16.80 12.11 11.16
N GLN A 201 -15.99 12.37 12.19
CA GLN A 201 -14.79 13.21 12.05
C GLN A 201 -13.72 12.54 11.19
N ALA A 202 -13.47 11.25 11.38
CA ALA A 202 -12.55 10.50 10.52
C ALA A 202 -12.98 10.51 9.05
N SER A 203 -14.30 10.40 8.79
CA SER A 203 -14.87 10.51 7.44
C SER A 203 -14.70 11.92 6.85
N ARG A 204 -14.82 12.99 7.65
CA ARG A 204 -14.52 14.36 7.20
C ARG A 204 -13.05 14.53 6.85
N ILE A 205 -12.14 14.00 7.68
CA ILE A 205 -10.70 14.01 7.40
C ILE A 205 -10.39 13.26 6.10
N ARG A 206 -10.99 12.07 5.88
CA ARG A 206 -10.88 11.35 4.61
C ARG A 206 -11.31 12.22 3.42
N GLY A 207 -12.40 12.98 3.55
CA GLY A 207 -12.86 13.92 2.52
C GLY A 207 -11.84 15.04 2.23
N LEU A 208 -11.26 15.63 3.28
CA LEU A 208 -10.22 16.66 3.14
C LEU A 208 -8.96 16.10 2.46
N ILE A 209 -8.47 14.94 2.92
CA ILE A 209 -7.31 14.26 2.32
C ILE A 209 -7.58 13.93 0.85
N THR A 210 -8.76 13.40 0.53
CA THR A 210 -9.14 13.06 -0.85
C THR A 210 -9.13 14.29 -1.75
N LYS A 211 -9.67 15.41 -1.29
CA LYS A 211 -9.60 16.68 -2.01
C LYS A 211 -8.16 17.13 -2.23
N SER A 212 -7.33 17.10 -1.19
CA SER A 212 -5.92 17.51 -1.26
C SER A 212 -5.10 16.64 -2.22
N PHE A 213 -5.29 15.31 -2.21
CA PHE A 213 -4.69 14.44 -3.21
C PHE A 213 -5.18 14.78 -4.61
N SER A 214 -6.49 14.96 -4.82
CA SER A 214 -7.03 15.33 -6.14
C SER A 214 -6.40 16.62 -6.69
N GLU A 215 -6.19 17.63 -5.84
CA GLU A 215 -5.56 18.89 -6.25
C GLU A 215 -4.09 18.72 -6.63
N VAL A 216 -3.34 17.91 -5.87
CA VAL A 216 -1.92 17.62 -6.15
C VAL A 216 -1.76 16.78 -7.41
N MET A 217 -2.61 15.77 -7.61
CA MET A 217 -2.56 14.92 -8.80
C MET A 217 -2.94 15.66 -10.10
N ASN A 218 -3.45 16.89 -10.04
CA ASN A 218 -3.56 17.73 -11.24
C ASN A 218 -2.21 18.22 -11.77
N LYS A 219 -1.16 18.16 -10.94
CA LYS A 219 0.21 18.61 -11.27
C LYS A 219 1.16 17.46 -11.54
N VAL A 220 0.94 16.32 -10.86
CA VAL A 220 1.79 15.14 -10.94
C VAL A 220 1.01 13.90 -11.38
N ASP A 221 1.70 12.90 -11.92
CA ASP A 221 1.09 11.65 -12.35
C ASP A 221 1.14 10.57 -11.28
N LEU A 222 2.16 10.62 -10.44
CA LEU A 222 2.41 9.69 -9.35
C LEU A 222 2.89 10.42 -8.10
N ILE A 223 2.69 9.79 -6.95
CA ILE A 223 3.35 10.12 -5.69
C ILE A 223 4.34 9.02 -5.36
N ALA A 224 5.57 9.38 -4.99
CA ALA A 224 6.60 8.42 -4.58
C ALA A 224 7.05 8.67 -3.13
N GLY A 225 7.40 7.58 -2.44
CA GLY A 225 7.90 7.63 -1.07
C GLY A 225 8.20 6.25 -0.50
N PRO A 226 8.63 6.17 0.77
CA PRO A 226 8.81 4.90 1.46
C PRO A 226 7.49 4.13 1.53
N THR A 227 7.54 2.81 1.29
CA THR A 227 6.37 1.95 1.54
C THR A 227 6.14 1.79 3.04
N TRP A 228 7.21 1.64 3.80
CA TRP A 228 7.18 1.48 5.24
C TRP A 228 8.27 2.33 5.90
N ALA A 229 8.08 2.69 7.16
CA ALA A 229 8.99 3.58 7.87
C ALA A 229 10.31 2.92 8.30
N LYS A 230 10.34 1.59 8.37
CA LYS A 230 11.42 0.82 8.97
C LYS A 230 11.61 -0.49 8.21
N ALA A 231 12.82 -1.02 8.27
CA ALA A 231 13.09 -2.39 7.85
C ALA A 231 12.24 -3.41 8.67
N PRO A 232 12.08 -4.64 8.17
CA PRO A 232 11.46 -5.73 8.92
C PRO A 232 12.03 -5.90 10.32
N GLY A 233 11.17 -5.87 11.34
CA GLY A 233 11.57 -6.18 12.70
C GLY A 233 11.84 -7.68 12.92
N LYS A 234 12.58 -8.02 13.98
CA LYS A 234 12.87 -9.41 14.35
C LYS A 234 11.58 -10.15 14.74
N PHE A 235 11.51 -11.43 14.39
CA PHE A 235 10.39 -12.28 14.78
C PHE A 235 10.22 -12.30 16.31
N GLY A 236 8.97 -12.26 16.78
CA GLY A 236 8.63 -12.21 18.21
C GLY A 236 8.76 -10.83 18.87
N GLN A 237 9.44 -9.86 18.25
CA GLN A 237 9.51 -8.48 18.74
C GLN A 237 8.38 -7.64 18.14
N TYR A 238 7.16 -7.83 18.69
CA TYR A 238 5.99 -7.07 18.28
C TYR A 238 5.69 -5.94 19.27
N ASP A 239 5.90 -4.69 18.86
CA ASP A 239 5.41 -3.54 19.63
C ASP A 239 3.89 -3.39 19.42
N LYS A 240 3.13 -3.61 20.49
CA LYS A 240 1.66 -3.44 20.51
C LYS A 240 1.23 -2.02 20.17
N LEU A 241 2.09 -1.03 20.40
CA LEU A 241 1.84 0.39 20.14
C LEU A 241 2.41 0.85 18.80
N SER A 242 2.98 -0.05 17.99
CA SER A 242 3.54 0.28 16.67
C SER A 242 2.56 1.03 15.78
N MET A 243 1.28 0.65 15.79
CA MET A 243 0.21 1.33 15.04
C MET A 243 -0.01 2.80 15.42
N ALA A 244 0.37 3.20 16.63
CA ALA A 244 0.25 4.59 17.10
C ALA A 244 1.58 5.36 17.04
N LYS A 245 2.71 4.65 17.06
CA LYS A 245 4.06 5.24 17.16
C LYS A 245 4.84 5.30 15.85
N THR A 246 4.51 4.44 14.90
CA THR A 246 5.21 4.34 13.62
C THR A 246 4.33 4.93 12.53
N PRO A 247 4.86 5.83 11.69
CA PRO A 247 4.06 6.47 10.66
C PRO A 247 3.63 5.42 9.63
N ASN A 248 2.38 5.48 9.20
CA ASN A 248 1.84 4.63 8.15
C ASN A 248 1.71 5.42 6.84
N PHE A 249 2.61 5.15 5.89
CA PHE A 249 2.65 5.79 4.57
C PHE A 249 1.72 5.15 3.54
N THR A 250 1.05 4.07 3.90
CA THR A 250 0.18 3.32 3.01
C THR A 250 -1.30 3.71 3.15
N SER A 251 -1.72 4.12 4.36
CA SER A 251 -3.08 4.54 4.71
C SER A 251 -3.66 5.63 3.80
N PRO A 252 -2.92 6.69 3.39
CA PRO A 252 -3.50 7.72 2.53
C PRO A 252 -4.14 7.14 1.27
N PHE A 253 -3.51 6.13 0.66
CA PHE A 253 -3.97 5.50 -0.58
C PHE A 253 -5.13 4.51 -0.39
N ASN A 254 -5.34 3.99 0.83
CA ASN A 254 -6.54 3.24 1.16
C ASN A 254 -7.74 4.19 1.30
N GLN A 255 -7.52 5.34 1.96
CA GLN A 255 -8.55 6.34 2.19
C GLN A 255 -9.01 7.02 0.90
N THR A 256 -8.07 7.39 0.02
CA THR A 256 -8.38 8.01 -1.28
C THR A 256 -8.81 6.98 -2.32
N GLY A 257 -8.60 5.68 -2.07
CA GLY A 257 -8.89 4.61 -3.02
C GLY A 257 -7.93 4.56 -4.22
N MET A 258 -6.85 5.33 -4.21
CA MET A 258 -5.87 5.43 -5.30
C MET A 258 -5.02 4.15 -5.42
N PRO A 259 -4.64 3.71 -6.63
CA PRO A 259 -3.76 2.57 -6.80
C PRO A 259 -2.35 2.87 -6.31
N ALA A 260 -1.71 1.90 -5.66
CA ALA A 260 -0.35 2.00 -5.15
C ALA A 260 0.39 0.67 -5.24
N ILE A 261 1.62 0.69 -5.73
CA ILE A 261 2.52 -0.46 -5.80
C ILE A 261 3.71 -0.26 -4.85
N SER A 262 4.15 -1.34 -4.21
CA SER A 262 5.46 -1.42 -3.56
C SER A 262 6.39 -2.25 -4.43
N VAL A 263 7.60 -1.74 -4.65
CA VAL A 263 8.71 -2.44 -5.33
C VAL A 263 9.97 -2.37 -4.47
N PRO A 264 10.85 -3.39 -4.49
CA PRO A 264 12.11 -3.35 -3.76
C PRO A 264 12.97 -2.18 -4.24
N CYS A 265 13.58 -1.43 -3.33
CA CYS A 265 14.43 -0.29 -3.68
C CYS A 265 15.83 -0.30 -3.01
N GLY A 266 16.12 -1.35 -2.25
CA GLY A 266 17.44 -1.61 -1.70
C GLY A 266 17.39 -2.61 -0.56
N PHE A 267 18.57 -2.87 0.01
CA PHE A 267 18.74 -3.65 1.23
C PHE A 267 19.52 -2.80 2.21
N ASN A 268 19.09 -2.84 3.48
CA ASN A 268 19.80 -2.16 4.56
C ASN A 268 21.13 -2.88 4.88
N ARG A 269 21.94 -2.34 5.79
CA ARG A 269 23.23 -2.93 6.21
C ARG A 269 23.12 -4.36 6.77
N GLU A 270 21.95 -4.74 7.26
CA GLU A 270 21.65 -6.09 7.75
C GLU A 270 21.12 -7.03 6.65
N GLY A 271 21.04 -6.56 5.40
CA GLY A 271 20.51 -7.32 4.26
C GLY A 271 18.98 -7.38 4.20
N LEU A 272 18.27 -6.56 4.97
CA LEU A 272 16.81 -6.53 5.00
C LEU A 272 16.26 -5.63 3.89
N PRO A 273 15.20 -6.06 3.18
CA PRO A 273 14.66 -5.32 2.04
C PRO A 273 13.93 -4.04 2.47
N ILE A 274 14.08 -3.00 1.65
CA ILE A 274 13.34 -1.73 1.74
C ILE A 274 12.50 -1.55 0.48
N GLY A 275 11.27 -1.04 0.64
CA GLY A 275 10.32 -0.86 -0.47
C GLY A 275 10.07 0.60 -0.83
N LEU A 276 10.13 0.91 -2.13
CA LEU A 276 9.63 2.15 -2.73
C LEU A 276 8.15 1.98 -3.06
N GLN A 277 7.33 2.93 -2.62
CA GLN A 277 5.91 3.02 -2.98
C GLN A 277 5.72 4.02 -4.11
N LEU A 278 4.97 3.63 -5.13
CA LEU A 278 4.52 4.49 -6.22
C LEU A 278 2.99 4.45 -6.28
N ALA A 279 2.34 5.60 -6.16
CA ALA A 279 0.88 5.69 -6.12
C ALA A 279 0.35 6.64 -7.19
N GLY A 280 -0.65 6.20 -7.96
CA GLY A 280 -1.15 6.91 -9.14
C GLY A 280 -2.58 7.42 -8.99
N LYS A 281 -3.08 8.04 -10.05
CA LYS A 281 -4.48 8.50 -10.14
C LYS A 281 -5.44 7.30 -10.09
N PRO A 282 -6.69 7.48 -9.62
CA PRO A 282 -7.71 6.44 -9.71
C PRO A 282 -7.79 5.86 -11.13
N PHE A 283 -7.80 4.53 -11.23
CA PHE A 283 -7.84 3.74 -12.47
C PHE A 283 -6.66 3.91 -13.42
N HIS A 284 -5.55 4.51 -12.95
CA HIS A 284 -4.30 4.63 -13.69
C HIS A 284 -3.25 3.62 -13.20
N GLU A 285 -3.66 2.36 -12.93
CA GLU A 285 -2.68 1.31 -12.60
C GLU A 285 -1.65 1.11 -13.72
N THR A 286 -1.99 1.43 -14.97
CA THR A 286 -1.06 1.42 -16.11
C THR A 286 0.13 2.35 -15.89
N THR A 287 -0.09 3.59 -15.43
CA THR A 287 1.00 4.52 -15.11
C THR A 287 1.85 4.02 -13.95
N VAL A 288 1.20 3.48 -12.91
CA VAL A 288 1.88 2.89 -11.74
C VAL A 288 2.77 1.72 -12.14
N LEU A 289 2.24 0.78 -12.92
CA LEU A 289 2.95 -0.40 -13.41
C LEU A 289 4.10 -0.02 -14.34
N ARG A 290 3.90 0.96 -15.23
CA ARG A 290 4.93 1.44 -16.14
C ARG A 290 6.15 1.96 -15.41
N VAL A 291 5.97 2.86 -14.45
CA VAL A 291 7.09 3.44 -13.70
C VAL A 291 7.75 2.40 -12.81
N ALA A 292 6.97 1.54 -12.17
CA ALA A 292 7.51 0.42 -11.40
C ALA A 292 8.32 -0.55 -12.28
N TYR A 293 7.87 -0.83 -13.49
CA TYR A 293 8.55 -1.72 -14.43
C TYR A 293 9.87 -1.11 -14.89
N ALA A 294 9.87 0.16 -15.35
CA ALA A 294 11.07 0.88 -15.73
C ALA A 294 12.11 0.89 -14.59
N TYR A 295 11.67 1.20 -13.37
CA TYR A 295 12.53 1.15 -12.20
C TYR A 295 13.08 -0.25 -11.92
N GLN A 296 12.25 -1.29 -11.99
CA GLN A 296 12.68 -2.66 -11.78
C GLN A 296 13.76 -3.08 -12.79
N GLN A 297 13.64 -2.70 -14.06
CA GLN A 297 14.62 -3.03 -15.11
C GLN A 297 15.97 -2.34 -14.87
N TYR A 298 15.94 -1.11 -14.36
CA TYR A 298 17.13 -0.35 -13.98
C TYR A 298 17.79 -0.90 -12.72
N ALA A 299 17.03 -1.05 -11.63
CA ALA A 299 17.55 -1.40 -10.32
C ALA A 299 17.96 -2.86 -10.19
N ARG A 300 17.32 -3.77 -10.95
CA ARG A 300 17.61 -5.21 -11.03
C ARG A 300 17.62 -5.96 -9.68
N LEU A 301 17.01 -5.39 -8.64
CA LEU A 301 16.96 -5.99 -7.30
C LEU A 301 16.21 -7.33 -7.26
N HIS A 302 15.30 -7.55 -8.21
CA HIS A 302 14.59 -8.82 -8.42
C HIS A 302 15.51 -9.99 -8.83
N GLN A 303 16.78 -9.74 -9.14
CA GLN A 303 17.79 -10.77 -9.43
C GLN A 303 18.38 -11.36 -8.13
N THR A 304 18.20 -10.69 -7.00
CA THR A 304 18.66 -11.16 -5.69
C THR A 304 17.51 -11.85 -4.98
N ARG A 305 17.63 -13.16 -4.74
CA ARG A 305 16.68 -13.95 -3.93
C ARG A 305 17.15 -14.04 -2.47
N PRO A 306 16.23 -14.11 -1.50
CA PRO A 306 16.60 -14.37 -0.11
C PRO A 306 17.22 -15.77 0.02
N THR A 307 18.24 -15.89 0.86
CA THR A 307 18.77 -17.20 1.28
C THR A 307 17.78 -17.80 2.28
N LEU A 308 17.26 -18.97 1.97
CA LEU A 308 16.42 -19.75 2.88
C LEU A 308 17.31 -20.82 3.52
N GLU A 309 17.78 -20.55 4.74
CA GLU A 309 18.46 -21.55 5.59
C GLU A 309 17.45 -22.25 6.51
#